data_AF-A0AAN8I6W3-F1
#
_entry.id   AF-A0AAN8I6W3-F1
#
_cell.length_a   1.000
_cell.length_b   1.000
_cell.length_c   1.000
_cell.angle_alpha   90.00
_cell.angle_beta   90.00
_cell.angle_gamma   90.00
#
_symmetry.space_group_name_H-M   'P 1'
#
loop_
_entity.id
_entity.type
_entity.pdbx_description
1 polymer ?
#
loop_
_entity_poly.entity_id
_entity_poly.type
_entity_poly.pdbx_seq_one_letter_code
_entity_poly.pdbx_strand_id
1 'polypeptide(L)'
;MGAAEATGDEVILKGICFEAVVGLDAWHRPDKIQPVELELHLTPPAGLEAAAREDSVNYTIDYGKAYKSLKAAVFDQKFDSVTQLYQAIRSSLPVTASWSISVVLPKGILAANNGIGFSWRGHTEGSSPTPVFQEMTIRDLECRCIIGVNSHERLEKQKLQITFHIWGMENRLSSAIHAGVSMEPSPGLAYQDMVKEVVEVSASSLCQR
;
A
#
# COMPACT_ATOMS: atom_id res chain seq x y z
N MET A 1 -18.25 0.79 -2.50
CA MET A 1 -18.56 -0.38 -1.67
C MET A 1 -17.94 -0.11 -0.31
N GLY A 2 -18.77 0.05 0.72
CA GLY A 2 -18.38 0.66 2.00
C GLY A 2 -17.31 -0.12 2.74
N ALA A 3 -16.37 0.59 3.36
CA ALA A 3 -15.45 0.02 4.33
C ALA A 3 -16.29 -0.67 5.42
N ALA A 4 -16.06 -1.96 5.64
CA ALA A 4 -16.60 -2.65 6.80
C ALA A 4 -16.20 -1.85 8.05
N GLU A 5 -17.21 -1.34 8.75
CA GLU A 5 -17.07 -0.54 9.95
C GLU A 5 -16.41 -1.42 11.01
N ALA A 6 -15.22 -1.03 11.47
CA ALA A 6 -14.48 -1.78 12.48
C ALA A 6 -15.24 -1.66 13.80
N THR A 7 -15.97 -2.70 14.18
CA THR A 7 -16.74 -2.78 15.43
C THR A 7 -15.84 -3.14 16.61
N GLY A 8 -14.80 -2.34 16.87
CA GLY A 8 -13.85 -2.59 17.96
C GLY A 8 -12.91 -1.41 18.19
N ASP A 9 -12.28 -1.40 19.37
CA ASP A 9 -11.31 -0.37 19.72
C ASP A 9 -10.06 -0.44 18.83
N GLU A 10 -9.56 0.72 18.41
CA GLU A 10 -8.43 0.80 17.48
C GLU A 10 -7.39 1.83 17.91
N VAL A 11 -6.12 1.47 17.75
CA VAL A 11 -4.98 2.37 17.87
C VAL A 11 -4.46 2.66 16.46
N ILE A 12 -4.53 3.94 16.09
CA ILE A 12 -4.22 4.38 14.74
C ILE A 12 -2.96 5.25 14.75
N LEU A 13 -1.95 4.87 13.96
CA LEU A 13 -0.77 5.70 13.71
C LEU A 13 -0.87 6.25 12.28
N LYS A 14 -1.13 7.55 12.17
CA LYS A 14 -1.29 8.29 10.91
C LYS A 14 -0.14 9.25 10.66
N GLY A 15 0.09 9.56 9.38
CA GLY A 15 1.05 10.59 8.96
C GLY A 15 2.50 10.22 9.25
N ILE A 16 2.83 8.93 9.24
CA ILE A 16 4.23 8.50 9.36
C ILE A 16 4.87 8.69 7.99
N CYS A 17 5.76 9.67 7.86
CA CYS A 17 6.53 9.89 6.65
C CYS A 17 8.01 9.62 6.92
N PHE A 18 8.65 8.88 6.02
CA PHE A 18 10.08 8.58 6.12
C PHE A 18 10.71 8.41 4.74
N GLU A 19 12.03 8.38 4.71
CA GLU A 19 12.81 8.15 3.50
C GLU A 19 13.39 6.73 3.54
N ALA A 20 13.25 6.01 2.42
CA ALA A 20 13.80 4.67 2.25
C ALA A 20 14.06 4.39 0.76
N VAL A 21 14.92 3.41 0.47
CA VAL A 21 15.03 2.86 -0.88
C VAL A 21 14.02 1.72 -0.98
N VAL A 22 13.07 1.83 -1.92
CA VAL A 22 12.01 0.81 -2.11
C VAL A 22 11.91 0.45 -3.60
N GLY A 23 12.53 -0.66 -3.98
CA GLY A 23 12.62 -1.09 -5.36
C GLY A 23 13.25 -0.04 -6.28
N LEU A 24 12.73 0.07 -7.49
CA LEU A 24 13.15 1.07 -8.48
C LEU A 24 12.33 2.35 -8.37
N ASP A 25 12.96 3.49 -8.65
CA ASP A 25 12.24 4.76 -8.74
C ASP A 25 11.41 4.87 -10.05
N ALA A 26 10.65 5.96 -10.20
CA ALA A 26 9.87 6.23 -11.41
C ALA A 26 10.69 6.35 -12.72
N TRP A 27 12.03 6.37 -12.62
CA TRP A 27 12.96 6.43 -13.74
C TRP A 27 13.78 5.13 -13.89
N HIS A 28 13.38 4.06 -13.19
CA HIS A 28 14.07 2.78 -13.16
C HIS A 28 15.51 2.85 -12.63
N ARG A 29 15.84 3.86 -11.83
CA ARG A 29 17.15 3.99 -11.19
C ARG A 29 17.18 3.17 -9.91
N PRO A 30 18.21 2.34 -9.71
CA PRO A 30 18.38 1.61 -8.46
C PRO A 30 18.85 2.54 -7.34
N ASP A 31 18.67 2.10 -6.09
CA ASP A 31 19.26 2.72 -4.89
C ASP A 31 18.91 4.20 -4.69
N LYS A 32 17.74 4.61 -5.20
CA LYS A 32 17.22 5.96 -4.98
C LYS A 32 16.33 6.00 -3.76
N ILE A 33 16.72 6.87 -2.83
CA ILE A 33 15.91 7.25 -1.67
C ILE A 33 14.65 7.95 -2.18
N GLN A 34 13.50 7.52 -1.68
CA GLN A 34 12.21 8.11 -1.99
C GLN A 34 11.38 8.27 -0.71
N PRO A 35 10.48 9.27 -0.68
CA PRO A 35 9.55 9.42 0.42
C PRO A 35 8.55 8.27 0.44
N VAL A 36 8.24 7.79 1.63
CA VAL A 36 7.25 6.76 1.92
C VAL A 36 6.30 7.32 2.97
N GLU A 37 5.00 7.21 2.71
CA GLU A 37 3.96 7.52 3.68
C GLU A 37 3.35 6.23 4.19
N LEU A 38 3.13 6.17 5.49
CA LEU A 38 2.65 4.98 6.18
C LEU A 38 1.51 5.36 7.13
N GLU A 39 0.46 4.55 7.06
CA GLU A 39 -0.67 4.59 7.97
C GLU A 39 -0.92 3.18 8.51
N LEU A 40 -1.07 3.09 9.84
CA LEU A 40 -1.24 1.84 10.56
C LEU A 40 -2.51 1.92 11.41
N HIS A 41 -3.25 0.83 11.37
CA HIS A 41 -4.54 0.64 12.02
C HIS A 41 -4.44 -0.67 12.79
N LEU A 42 -4.43 -0.61 14.12
CA LEU A 42 -4.07 -1.73 14.98
C LEU A 42 -5.14 -1.97 16.03
N THR A 43 -5.70 -3.17 16.07
CA THR A 43 -6.71 -3.56 17.06
C THR A 43 -6.05 -4.36 18.18
N PRO A 44 -6.10 -3.90 19.45
CA PRO A 44 -5.57 -4.65 20.58
C PRO A 44 -6.29 -6.00 20.76
N PRO A 45 -5.59 -7.09 21.14
CA PRO A 45 -6.23 -8.40 21.34
C PRO A 45 -7.30 -8.44 22.43
N ALA A 46 -7.14 -7.63 23.49
CA ALA A 46 -8.01 -7.61 24.66
C ALA A 46 -8.89 -6.35 24.76
N GLY A 47 -8.99 -5.56 23.67
CA GLY A 47 -9.66 -4.25 23.68
C GLY A 47 -8.93 -3.19 24.51
N LEU A 48 -9.58 -2.06 24.78
CA LEU A 48 -9.03 -0.96 25.60
C LEU A 48 -9.63 -0.87 27.01
N GLU A 49 -10.62 -1.69 27.35
CA GLU A 49 -11.35 -1.60 28.63
C GLU A 49 -10.42 -1.71 29.85
N ALA A 50 -9.49 -2.68 29.84
CA ALA A 50 -8.54 -2.87 30.93
C ALA A 50 -7.59 -1.68 31.08
N ALA A 51 -7.15 -1.10 29.96
CA ALA A 51 -6.30 0.10 29.97
C ALA A 51 -7.06 1.31 30.53
N ALA A 52 -8.35 1.45 30.20
CA ALA A 52 -9.20 2.53 30.70
C ALA A 52 -9.49 2.40 32.21
N ARG A 53 -9.66 1.16 32.72
CA ARG A 53 -9.91 0.93 34.15
C ARG A 53 -8.66 1.16 35.01
N GLU A 54 -7.50 0.69 34.56
CA GLU A 54 -6.25 0.71 35.33
C GLU A 54 -5.38 1.94 35.03
N ASP A 55 -5.84 2.83 34.13
CA ASP A 55 -5.11 4.00 33.63
C ASP A 55 -3.65 3.67 33.23
N SER A 56 -3.49 2.55 32.52
CA SER A 56 -2.16 1.97 32.25
C SER A 56 -2.02 1.50 30.81
N VAL A 57 -0.99 2.04 30.14
CA VAL A 57 -0.65 1.74 28.75
C VAL A 57 -0.21 0.27 28.55
N ASN A 58 0.18 -0.42 29.63
CA ASN A 58 0.63 -1.82 29.55
C ASN A 58 -0.48 -2.80 29.14
N TYR A 59 -1.74 -2.43 29.33
CA TYR A 59 -2.90 -3.23 28.91
C TYR A 59 -3.37 -2.93 27.49
N THR A 60 -2.64 -2.08 26.76
CA THR A 60 -2.93 -1.72 25.36
C THR A 60 -1.66 -1.77 24.51
N ILE A 61 -1.77 -1.33 23.25
CA ILE A 61 -0.67 -1.18 22.32
C ILE A 61 0.10 0.10 22.67
N ASP A 62 1.33 -0.07 23.14
CA ASP A 62 2.28 1.03 23.34
C ASP A 62 2.75 1.56 21.97
N TYR A 63 2.05 2.56 21.45
CA TYR A 63 2.35 3.19 20.15
C TYR A 63 3.74 3.83 20.12
N GLY A 64 4.29 4.24 21.28
CA GLY A 64 5.63 4.79 21.38
C GLY A 64 6.71 3.73 21.16
N LYS A 65 6.55 2.55 21.77
CA LYS A 65 7.42 1.39 21.49
C LYS A 65 7.24 0.88 20.07
N ALA A 66 5.99 0.75 19.60
CA ALA A 66 5.70 0.33 18.24
C ALA A 66 6.37 1.25 17.20
N TYR A 67 6.26 2.57 17.38
CA TYR A 67 6.91 3.54 16.50
C TYR A 67 8.45 3.46 16.58
N LYS A 68 9.04 3.27 17.76
CA LYS A 68 10.50 3.12 17.91
C LYS A 68 11.01 1.86 17.21
N SER A 69 10.33 0.73 17.37
CA SER A 69 10.66 -0.53 16.70
C SER A 69 10.51 -0.40 15.17
N LEU A 70 9.41 0.20 14.72
CA LEU A 70 9.17 0.49 13.31
C LEU A 70 10.28 1.37 12.73
N LYS A 71 10.61 2.47 13.42
CA LYS A 71 11.65 3.41 12.99
C LYS A 71 12.99 2.70 12.78
N ALA A 72 13.40 1.86 13.74
CA ALA A 72 14.63 1.10 13.63
C ALA A 72 14.61 0.08 12.48
N ALA A 73 13.44 -0.43 12.11
CA ALA A 73 13.29 -1.45 11.08
C ALA A 73 13.19 -0.89 9.65
N VAL A 74 12.68 0.33 9.45
CA VAL A 74 12.34 0.83 8.10
C VAL A 74 12.95 2.15 7.69
N PHE A 75 13.36 3.01 8.63
CA PHE A 75 13.90 4.32 8.28
C PHE A 75 15.33 4.15 7.76
N ASP A 76 15.63 4.87 6.67
CA ASP A 76 16.94 4.85 6.02
C ASP A 76 17.41 3.46 5.56
N GLN A 77 16.47 2.51 5.46
CA GLN A 77 16.74 1.14 5.01
C GLN A 77 16.51 1.00 3.50
N LYS A 78 17.03 -0.11 2.96
CA LYS A 78 16.84 -0.53 1.57
C LYS A 78 15.97 -1.78 1.50
N PHE A 79 14.99 -1.73 0.62
CA PHE A 79 14.07 -2.81 0.30
C PHE A 79 14.05 -3.00 -1.22
N ASP A 80 14.18 -4.24 -1.69
CA ASP A 80 14.14 -4.54 -3.14
C ASP A 80 12.71 -4.49 -3.68
N SER A 81 11.72 -4.62 -2.80
CA SER A 81 10.31 -4.56 -3.16
C SER A 81 9.45 -4.00 -2.03
N VAL A 82 8.26 -3.55 -2.41
CA VAL A 82 7.22 -3.12 -1.46
C VAL A 82 6.78 -4.27 -0.53
N THR A 83 6.83 -5.51 -1.01
CA THR A 83 6.55 -6.70 -0.19
C THR A 83 7.58 -6.89 0.93
N GLN A 84 8.87 -6.68 0.65
CA GLN A 84 9.91 -6.71 1.69
C GLN A 84 9.71 -5.59 2.73
N LEU A 85 9.37 -4.38 2.27
CA LEU A 85 9.03 -3.27 3.16
C LEU A 85 7.84 -3.64 4.06
N TYR A 86 6.76 -4.20 3.50
CA TYR A 86 5.62 -4.69 4.25
C TYR A 86 6.01 -5.73 5.31
N GLN A 87 6.87 -6.71 4.94
CA GLN A 87 7.35 -7.72 5.88
C GLN A 87 8.13 -7.08 7.04
N ALA A 88 9.04 -6.16 6.76
CA ALA A 88 9.79 -5.44 7.78
C ALA A 88 8.88 -4.62 8.72
N ILE A 89 7.89 -3.91 8.16
CA ILE A 89 6.86 -3.22 8.95
C ILE A 89 6.14 -4.23 9.85
N ARG A 90 5.57 -5.30 9.27
CA ARG A 90 4.76 -6.27 10.02
C ARG A 90 5.53 -6.95 11.15
N SER A 91 6.80 -7.30 10.92
CA SER A 91 7.69 -7.91 11.91
C SER A 91 8.08 -6.96 13.04
N SER A 92 8.06 -5.65 12.81
CA SER A 92 8.36 -4.64 13.83
C SER A 92 7.17 -4.30 14.75
N LEU A 93 5.96 -4.65 14.32
CA LEU A 93 4.71 -4.34 15.03
C LEU A 93 4.41 -5.38 16.12
N PRO A 94 3.79 -4.95 17.24
CA PRO A 94 3.37 -5.87 18.29
C PRO A 94 2.28 -6.84 17.81
N VAL A 95 1.97 -7.81 18.66
CA VAL A 95 0.84 -8.72 18.43
C VAL A 95 -0.47 -7.95 18.56
N THR A 96 -1.33 -8.08 17.54
CA THR A 96 -2.63 -7.40 17.45
C THR A 96 -3.70 -8.40 17.02
N ALA A 97 -4.95 -8.20 17.40
CA ALA A 97 -6.07 -9.03 16.92
C ALA A 97 -6.32 -8.82 15.42
N SER A 98 -6.29 -7.56 14.99
CA SER A 98 -6.33 -7.20 13.58
C SER A 98 -5.37 -6.06 13.29
N TRP A 99 -5.01 -5.94 12.02
CA TRP A 99 -4.16 -4.88 11.54
C TRP A 99 -4.53 -4.49 10.11
N SER A 100 -4.34 -3.22 9.80
CA SER A 100 -4.37 -2.67 8.45
C SER A 100 -3.14 -1.78 8.26
N ILE A 101 -2.39 -2.05 7.20
CA ILE A 101 -1.15 -1.35 6.85
C ILE A 101 -1.39 -0.73 5.48
N SER A 102 -1.19 0.58 5.40
CA SER A 102 -1.26 1.32 4.14
C SER A 102 0.05 2.04 3.88
N VAL A 103 0.68 1.74 2.75
CA VAL A 103 1.93 2.36 2.30
C VAL A 103 1.65 3.14 1.03
N VAL A 104 2.14 4.37 0.94
CA VAL A 104 2.11 5.18 -0.28
C VAL A 104 3.53 5.56 -0.66
N LEU A 105 3.85 5.43 -1.95
CA LEU A 105 5.06 5.94 -2.59
C LEU A 105 4.64 7.12 -3.48
N PRO A 106 4.67 8.37 -2.97
CA PRO A 106 4.16 9.54 -3.69
C PRO A 106 4.89 9.79 -5.02
N LYS A 107 6.18 9.39 -5.08
CA LYS A 107 7.03 9.54 -6.27
C LYS A 107 7.19 8.26 -7.09
N GLY A 108 6.40 7.22 -6.80
CA GLY A 108 6.49 5.94 -7.52
C GLY A 108 5.99 6.02 -8.96
N ILE A 109 5.07 6.93 -9.26
CA ILE A 109 4.53 7.18 -10.61
C ILE A 109 4.45 8.70 -10.83
N LEU A 110 5.22 9.24 -11.76
CA LEU A 110 5.31 10.69 -11.98
C LEU A 110 4.02 11.32 -12.53
N ALA A 111 3.24 10.55 -13.28
CA ALA A 111 1.98 11.01 -13.85
C ALA A 111 0.81 10.99 -12.83
N ALA A 112 1.02 10.36 -11.67
CA ALA A 112 0.04 10.24 -10.60
C ALA A 112 0.35 11.27 -9.51
N ASN A 113 -0.58 12.20 -9.27
CA ASN A 113 -0.33 13.30 -8.32
C ASN A 113 -0.13 12.81 -6.88
N ASN A 114 -0.75 11.67 -6.52
CA ASN A 114 -0.67 11.05 -5.20
C ASN A 114 0.04 9.68 -5.24
N GLY A 115 0.81 9.43 -6.31
CA GLY A 115 1.65 8.25 -6.47
C GLY A 115 0.90 6.92 -6.46
N ILE A 116 1.58 5.91 -5.93
CA ILE A 116 1.10 4.53 -5.84
C ILE A 116 0.93 4.12 -4.37
N GLY A 117 -0.22 3.57 -4.04
CA GLY A 117 -0.57 3.10 -2.71
C GLY A 117 -0.76 1.58 -2.66
N PHE A 118 -0.47 0.99 -1.51
CA PHE A 118 -0.64 -0.43 -1.24
C PHE A 118 -1.33 -0.59 0.11
N SER A 119 -2.31 -1.47 0.19
CA SER A 119 -3.04 -1.77 1.42
C SER A 119 -3.06 -3.27 1.68
N TRP A 120 -2.66 -3.63 2.88
CA TRP A 120 -2.77 -4.97 3.43
C TRP A 120 -3.65 -4.93 4.66
N ARG A 121 -4.44 -5.97 4.88
CA ARG A 121 -5.16 -6.18 6.13
C ARG A 121 -4.99 -7.62 6.58
N GLY A 122 -5.19 -7.87 7.86
CA GLY A 122 -5.16 -9.22 8.38
C GLY A 122 -5.72 -9.30 9.77
N HIS A 123 -6.06 -10.53 10.14
CA HIS A 123 -6.48 -10.91 11.48
C HIS A 123 -5.50 -11.94 12.03
N THR A 124 -5.26 -11.89 13.33
CA THR A 124 -4.45 -12.88 14.03
C THR A 124 -5.41 -13.91 14.62
N GLU A 125 -5.78 -14.91 13.82
CA GLU A 125 -6.47 -16.10 14.30
C GLU A 125 -5.44 -17.23 14.54
N GLY A 126 -5.18 -17.58 15.81
CA GLY A 126 -4.22 -18.61 16.18
C GLY A 126 -2.75 -18.16 16.15
N SER A 127 -1.83 -19.07 15.80
CA SER A 127 -0.37 -18.88 15.96
C SER A 127 0.33 -18.18 14.78
N SER A 128 -0.33 -17.95 13.64
CA SER A 128 0.28 -17.29 12.47
C SER A 128 -0.65 -16.24 11.87
N PRO A 129 -0.19 -14.98 11.70
CA PRO A 129 -0.98 -13.97 11.00
C PRO A 129 -1.11 -14.37 9.53
N THR A 130 -2.33 -14.62 9.07
CA THR A 130 -2.59 -14.83 7.63
C THR A 130 -2.70 -13.45 7.00
N PRO A 131 -1.74 -13.00 6.17
CA PRO A 131 -1.88 -11.74 5.46
C PRO A 131 -3.02 -11.87 4.44
N VAL A 132 -3.81 -10.82 4.26
CA VAL A 132 -4.72 -10.70 3.13
C VAL A 132 -4.30 -9.46 2.35
N PHE A 133 -3.55 -9.66 1.25
CA PHE A 133 -3.27 -8.56 0.33
C PHE A 133 -4.61 -8.07 -0.24
N GLN A 134 -4.89 -6.79 -0.08
CA GLN A 134 -6.21 -6.28 -0.41
C GLN A 134 -6.20 -5.43 -1.67
N GLU A 135 -5.25 -4.51 -1.79
CA GLU A 135 -5.38 -3.45 -2.79
C GLU A 135 -4.06 -2.79 -3.16
N MET A 136 -3.85 -2.59 -4.45
CA MET A 136 -2.92 -1.61 -5.00
C MET A 136 -3.73 -0.47 -5.64
N THR A 137 -3.33 0.77 -5.38
CA THR A 137 -4.00 1.97 -5.91
C THR A 137 -3.01 2.85 -6.65
N ILE A 138 -3.42 3.39 -7.80
CA ILE A 138 -2.70 4.46 -8.50
C ILE A 138 -3.59 5.69 -8.40
N ARG A 139 -3.13 6.72 -7.69
CA ARG A 139 -4.01 7.82 -7.28
C ARG A 139 -3.80 9.06 -8.13
N ASP A 140 -4.90 9.57 -8.67
CA ASP A 140 -4.96 10.86 -9.38
C ASP A 140 -3.99 10.93 -10.56
N LEU A 141 -4.03 9.89 -11.40
CA LEU A 141 -3.38 9.90 -12.70
C LEU A 141 -3.98 11.02 -13.55
N GLU A 142 -3.15 11.98 -13.94
CA GLU A 142 -3.59 13.11 -14.76
C GLU A 142 -3.37 12.81 -16.24
N CYS A 143 -4.44 12.88 -17.04
CA CYS A 143 -4.31 12.87 -18.49
C CYS A 143 -5.19 13.97 -19.11
N ARG A 144 -4.78 14.45 -20.29
CA ARG A 144 -5.56 15.43 -21.07
C ARG A 144 -6.02 14.75 -22.35
N CYS A 145 -7.32 14.54 -22.49
CA CYS A 145 -7.91 13.96 -23.69
C CYS A 145 -9.14 14.74 -24.12
N ILE A 146 -9.57 14.52 -25.35
CA ILE A 146 -10.83 15.04 -25.85
C ILE A 146 -11.93 14.09 -25.39
N ILE A 147 -12.93 14.61 -24.68
CA ILE A 147 -14.10 13.87 -24.22
C ILE A 147 -15.33 14.57 -24.76
N GLY A 148 -16.13 13.83 -25.53
CA GLY A 148 -17.38 14.39 -26.01
C GLY A 148 -18.01 13.59 -27.14
N VAL A 149 -19.33 13.44 -27.08
CA VAL A 149 -20.11 12.86 -28.17
C VAL A 149 -20.34 13.91 -29.25
N ASN A 150 -20.54 15.17 -28.85
CA ASN A 150 -20.87 16.26 -29.77
C ASN A 150 -19.61 16.99 -30.28
N SER A 151 -19.67 17.52 -31.50
CA SER A 151 -18.52 18.21 -32.13
C SER A 151 -18.00 19.41 -31.34
N HIS A 152 -18.87 20.12 -30.61
CA HIS A 152 -18.48 21.28 -29.80
C HIS A 152 -17.76 20.89 -28.50
N GLU A 153 -18.02 19.69 -27.97
CA GLU A 153 -17.31 19.13 -26.80
C GLU A 153 -15.87 18.71 -27.17
N ARG A 154 -15.58 18.57 -28.47
CA ARG A 154 -14.29 18.10 -29.01
C ARG A 154 -13.31 19.22 -29.38
N LEU A 155 -13.60 20.46 -29.01
CA LEU A 155 -12.79 21.63 -29.38
C LEU A 155 -11.54 21.79 -28.49
N GLU A 156 -11.62 21.37 -27.23
CA GLU A 156 -10.54 21.53 -26.25
C GLU A 156 -10.30 20.24 -25.47
N LYS A 157 -9.05 20.00 -25.04
CA LYS A 157 -8.72 18.85 -24.20
C LYS A 157 -9.18 19.11 -22.77
N GLN A 158 -10.00 18.22 -22.24
CA GLN A 158 -10.40 18.21 -20.85
C GLN A 158 -9.33 17.53 -19.99
N LYS A 159 -9.19 18.01 -18.75
CA LYS A 159 -8.33 17.38 -17.75
C LYS A 159 -9.10 16.23 -17.09
N LEU A 160 -8.56 15.03 -17.18
CA LEU A 160 -9.03 13.85 -16.45
C LEU A 160 -8.12 13.54 -15.28
N GLN A 161 -8.76 13.12 -14.18
CA GLN A 161 -8.10 12.54 -13.03
C GLN A 161 -8.67 11.14 -12.83
N ILE A 162 -7.79 10.15 -12.92
CA ILE A 162 -8.18 8.74 -12.87
C ILE A 162 -7.47 8.09 -11.68
N THR A 163 -8.24 7.46 -10.82
CA THR A 163 -7.71 6.61 -9.74
C THR A 163 -8.01 5.16 -10.07
N PHE A 164 -6.97 4.35 -10.19
CA PHE A 164 -7.10 2.91 -10.41
C PHE A 164 -7.05 2.19 -9.07
N HIS A 165 -7.99 1.27 -8.89
CA HIS A 165 -8.01 0.32 -7.79
C HIS A 165 -7.80 -1.07 -8.36
N ILE A 166 -6.73 -1.73 -7.93
CA ILE A 166 -6.35 -3.06 -8.37
C ILE A 166 -6.46 -3.97 -7.15
N TRP A 167 -7.53 -4.76 -7.10
CA TRP A 167 -7.74 -5.73 -6.03
C TRP A 167 -7.12 -7.07 -6.43
N GLY A 168 -6.28 -7.62 -5.56
CA GLY A 168 -5.79 -8.99 -5.71
C GLY A 168 -6.58 -9.89 -4.78
N MET A 169 -7.41 -10.80 -5.32
CA MET A 169 -7.81 -11.97 -4.53
C MET A 169 -6.58 -12.88 -4.41
N GLU A 170 -6.12 -13.07 -3.19
CA GLU A 170 -4.94 -13.84 -2.85
C GLU A 170 -5.03 -15.31 -3.33
N ASN A 171 -4.02 -15.78 -4.07
CA ASN A 171 -3.59 -17.18 -4.10
C ASN A 171 -2.30 -17.45 -4.91
N ARG A 172 -1.58 -16.43 -5.41
CA ARG A 172 -0.31 -16.63 -6.16
C ARG A 172 0.97 -16.21 -5.46
N LEU A 173 0.90 -15.57 -4.29
CA LEU A 173 2.09 -15.22 -3.50
C LEU A 173 2.46 -16.30 -2.47
N SER A 174 1.49 -17.08 -1.99
CA SER A 174 1.68 -18.12 -0.97
C SER A 174 2.23 -19.44 -1.51
N SER A 175 1.94 -19.82 -2.77
CA SER A 175 2.45 -21.05 -3.39
C SER A 175 3.93 -20.97 -3.82
N ALA A 176 4.50 -19.78 -3.97
CA ALA A 176 5.93 -19.60 -4.28
C ALA A 176 6.83 -19.81 -3.04
N ILE A 177 6.32 -19.51 -1.84
CA ILE A 177 7.10 -19.59 -0.60
C ILE A 177 7.24 -21.03 -0.09
N HIS A 178 6.24 -21.89 -0.33
CA HIS A 178 6.27 -23.29 0.13
C HIS A 178 6.82 -24.31 -0.88
N ALA A 179 6.91 -23.96 -2.17
CA ALA A 179 7.23 -24.94 -3.20
C ALA A 179 8.74 -25.12 -3.47
N GLY A 180 9.63 -24.32 -2.87
CA GLY A 180 11.07 -24.36 -3.21
C GLY A 180 11.33 -24.13 -4.71
N VAL A 181 10.34 -23.58 -5.42
CA VAL A 181 10.43 -23.25 -6.83
C VAL A 181 11.09 -21.89 -6.89
N SER A 182 12.35 -21.86 -7.31
CA SER A 182 12.95 -20.67 -7.92
C SER A 182 12.14 -20.34 -9.18
N MET A 183 11.01 -19.66 -9.01
CA MET A 183 10.68 -18.60 -9.96
C MET A 183 11.64 -17.49 -9.57
N GLU A 184 12.75 -17.38 -10.30
CA GLU A 184 13.42 -16.10 -10.45
C GLU A 184 12.29 -15.07 -10.68
N PRO A 185 12.00 -14.17 -9.72
CA PRO A 185 11.16 -13.05 -10.04
C PRO A 185 11.97 -12.32 -11.11
N SER A 186 11.52 -12.40 -12.36
CA SER A 186 12.07 -11.58 -13.44
C SER A 186 12.31 -10.20 -12.86
N PRO A 187 13.58 -9.77 -12.73
CA PRO A 187 13.91 -8.54 -12.03
C PRO A 187 13.33 -7.40 -12.86
N GLY A 188 12.17 -6.90 -12.46
CA GLY A 188 11.52 -5.77 -13.10
C GLY A 188 10.48 -6.10 -14.17
N LEU A 189 9.50 -6.96 -13.89
CA LEU A 189 8.14 -6.55 -14.26
C LEU A 189 7.75 -5.47 -13.26
N ALA A 190 8.20 -4.25 -13.53
CA ALA A 190 7.99 -3.13 -12.65
C ALA A 190 6.48 -2.91 -12.55
N TYR A 191 5.97 -2.55 -11.38
CA TYR A 191 4.58 -2.08 -11.26
C TYR A 191 4.23 -1.04 -12.33
N GLN A 192 5.23 -0.30 -12.81
CA GLN A 192 5.16 0.63 -13.94
C GLN A 192 4.85 -0.03 -15.29
N ASP A 193 5.28 -1.26 -15.57
CA ASP A 193 4.93 -1.98 -16.81
C ASP A 193 3.45 -2.39 -16.81
N MET A 194 2.95 -2.84 -15.66
CA MET A 194 1.52 -3.10 -15.46
C MET A 194 0.70 -1.81 -15.55
N VAL A 195 1.18 -0.71 -14.97
CA VAL A 195 0.56 0.62 -15.12
C VAL A 195 0.57 1.06 -16.59
N LYS A 196 1.69 0.88 -17.29
CA LYS A 196 1.85 1.26 -18.70
C LYS A 196 0.87 0.49 -19.58
N GLU A 197 0.75 -0.82 -19.39
CA GLU A 197 -0.22 -1.64 -20.10
C GLU A 197 -1.67 -1.19 -19.81
N VAL A 198 -2.02 -0.95 -18.54
CA VAL A 198 -3.36 -0.47 -18.16
C VAL A 198 -3.64 0.93 -18.74
N VAL A 199 -2.67 1.84 -18.73
CA VAL A 199 -2.80 3.19 -19.29
C VAL A 199 -2.92 3.14 -20.82
N GLU A 200 -2.13 2.33 -21.50
CA GLU A 200 -2.16 2.16 -22.96
C GLU A 200 -3.47 1.49 -23.42
N VAL A 201 -3.96 0.48 -22.69
CA VAL A 201 -5.25 -0.18 -22.94
C VAL A 201 -6.43 0.76 -22.66
N SER A 202 -6.34 1.57 -21.60
CA SER A 202 -7.39 2.56 -21.28
C SER A 202 -7.42 3.68 -22.32
N ALA A 203 -6.25 4.16 -22.77
CA ALA A 203 -6.16 5.19 -23.81
C ALA A 203 -6.64 4.70 -25.18
N SER A 204 -6.35 3.44 -25.54
CA SER A 204 -6.80 2.85 -26.81
C SER A 204 -8.30 2.52 -26.82
N SER A 205 -8.85 2.01 -25.73
CA SER A 205 -10.30 1.74 -25.61
C SER A 205 -11.16 3.00 -25.53
N LEU A 206 -10.63 4.11 -25.00
CA LEU A 206 -11.29 5.42 -25.02
C LEU A 206 -11.23 6.12 -26.39
N CYS A 207 -10.22 5.82 -27.22
CA CYS A 207 -10.05 6.40 -28.56
C CYS A 207 -10.64 5.54 -29.70
N GLN A 208 -11.04 4.29 -29.44
CA GLN A 208 -11.70 3.43 -30.43
C GLN A 208 -13.23 3.53 -30.35
N ARG A 209 -13.80 4.71 -30.63
CA ARG A 209 -15.18 4.87 -31.12
C ARG A 209 -15.32 6.12 -31.97
#